data_AF-A0A9E4CDX3-F1
#
_entry.id   AF-A0A9E4CDX3-F1
#
_cell.length_a   1.000
_cell.length_b   1.000
_cell.length_c   1.000
_cell.angle_alpha   90.00
_cell.angle_beta   90.00
_cell.angle_gamma   90.00
#
_symmetry.space_group_name_H-M   'P 1'
#
loop_
_entity.id
_entity.type
_entity.pdbx_description
1 polymer ?
#
loop_
_entity_poly.entity_id
_entity_poly.type
_entity_poly.pdbx_seq_one_letter_code
_entity_poly.pdbx_strand_id
1 'polypeptide(L)'
;MSFERSELLVHLQQCFGAQCRLVDATQFKGGARKQVYFLTLHNPDSSCVLYLWHDANNYFAERVAAGFEETQSDDKAPALFLTHTQLLQSHGVNTPAVLRAGKLASGHHFALVERIEGGDFDNFITSATPAARQAVCKRIHDQLLRMHGLTRSHPGLPHEP
;
A
#
# COMPACT_ATOMS: atom_id res chain seq x y z
N MET A 1 -10.11 13.09 -12.19
CA MET A 1 -11.01 13.14 -11.01
C MET A 1 -10.15 13.08 -9.76
N SER A 2 -10.36 14.05 -8.88
CA SER A 2 -9.52 14.41 -7.73
C SER A 2 -10.23 13.93 -6.46
N PHE A 3 -9.52 13.30 -5.54
CA PHE A 3 -9.98 13.30 -4.14
C PHE A 3 -10.07 14.77 -3.68
N GLU A 4 -11.03 15.09 -2.81
CA GLU A 4 -11.08 16.43 -2.23
C GLU A 4 -9.85 16.63 -1.33
N ARG A 5 -8.94 17.51 -1.77
CA ARG A 5 -7.70 17.80 -1.04
C ARG A 5 -7.95 18.30 0.38
N SER A 6 -9.03 19.06 0.57
CA SER A 6 -9.54 19.55 1.85
C SER A 6 -9.82 18.41 2.83
N GLU A 7 -10.48 17.34 2.36
CA GLU A 7 -10.80 16.19 3.19
C GLU A 7 -9.55 15.36 3.51
N LEU A 8 -8.70 15.10 2.52
CA LEU A 8 -7.44 14.40 2.75
C LEU A 8 -6.58 15.14 3.78
N LEU A 9 -6.57 16.48 3.74
CA LEU A 9 -5.82 17.30 4.69
C LEU A 9 -6.25 17.07 6.13
N VAL A 10 -7.54 16.86 6.42
CA VAL A 10 -8.02 16.53 7.77
C VAL A 10 -7.36 15.24 8.26
N HIS A 11 -7.32 14.21 7.42
CA HIS A 11 -6.69 12.94 7.78
C HIS A 11 -5.16 13.05 7.91
N LEU A 12 -4.52 13.86 7.08
CA LEU A 12 -3.09 14.18 7.20
C LEU A 12 -2.81 14.89 8.53
N GLN A 13 -3.61 15.88 8.91
CA GLN A 13 -3.45 16.62 10.15
C GLN A 13 -3.69 15.75 11.39
N GLN A 14 -4.64 14.83 11.31
CA GLN A 14 -4.86 13.85 12.37
C GLN A 14 -3.72 12.82 12.49
N CYS A 15 -2.94 12.60 11.42
CA CYS A 15 -1.84 11.63 11.38
C CYS A 15 -0.49 12.26 11.73
N PHE A 16 -0.22 13.46 11.23
CA PHE A 16 1.09 14.12 11.29
C PHE A 16 1.09 15.40 12.14
N GLY A 17 -0.07 15.81 12.66
CA GLY A 17 -0.23 16.99 13.53
C GLY A 17 -1.03 18.12 12.86
N ALA A 18 -1.68 18.93 13.68
CA ALA A 18 -2.64 19.95 13.23
C ALA A 18 -2.06 21.00 12.26
N GLN A 19 -0.74 21.23 12.31
CA GLN A 19 -0.05 22.18 11.43
C GLN A 19 0.38 21.59 10.08
N CYS A 20 0.18 20.28 9.88
CA CYS A 20 0.57 19.57 8.68
C CYS A 20 -0.11 20.16 7.44
N ARG A 21 0.68 20.32 6.38
CA ARG A 21 0.24 20.81 5.07
C ARG A 21 0.69 19.84 3.99
N LEU A 22 -0.17 19.63 3.00
CA LEU A 22 0.17 18.92 1.77
C LEU A 22 0.91 19.89 0.84
N VAL A 23 2.17 19.59 0.51
CA VAL A 23 2.99 20.36 -0.42
C VAL A 23 2.79 19.88 -1.84
N ASP A 24 2.89 18.57 -2.05
CA ASP A 24 2.73 17.95 -3.37
C ASP A 24 2.03 16.58 -3.27
N ALA A 25 1.34 16.23 -4.35
CA ALA A 25 0.72 14.92 -4.52
C ALA A 25 0.94 14.45 -5.96
N THR A 26 1.96 13.62 -6.16
CA THR A 26 2.32 13.07 -7.48
C THR A 26 1.70 11.69 -7.65
N GLN A 27 0.85 11.52 -8.67
CA GLN A 27 0.23 10.22 -8.97
C GLN A 27 1.26 9.27 -9.59
N PHE A 28 1.38 8.07 -9.01
CA PHE A 28 2.11 6.97 -9.62
C PHE A 28 1.22 6.27 -10.65
N LYS A 29 1.67 6.24 -11.91
CA LYS A 29 0.98 5.54 -12.99
C LYS A 29 1.34 4.06 -12.93
N GLY A 30 0.41 3.21 -12.50
CA GLY A 30 0.63 1.77 -12.41
C GLY A 30 -0.03 1.12 -11.21
N GLY A 31 -1.36 1.06 -11.19
CA GLY A 31 -2.15 0.37 -10.18
C GLY A 31 -3.31 -0.38 -10.82
N ALA A 32 -3.57 -1.61 -10.37
CA ALA A 32 -4.63 -2.44 -10.96
C ALA A 32 -6.04 -2.06 -10.49
N ARG A 33 -6.21 -1.67 -9.22
CA ARG A 33 -7.51 -1.32 -8.59
C ARG A 33 -7.48 -0.10 -7.67
N LYS A 34 -6.29 0.35 -7.28
CA LYS A 34 -6.12 1.51 -6.41
C LYS A 34 -5.27 2.56 -7.11
N GLN A 35 -5.64 3.81 -6.92
CA GLN A 35 -4.82 4.94 -7.30
C GLN A 35 -3.75 5.13 -6.21
N VAL A 36 -2.52 5.40 -6.64
CA VAL A 36 -1.37 5.55 -5.75
C VAL A 36 -0.82 6.96 -5.94
N TYR A 37 -0.65 7.70 -4.84
CA TYR A 37 -0.04 9.02 -4.84
C TYR A 37 1.13 9.08 -3.86
N PHE A 38 2.24 9.65 -4.29
CA PHE A 38 3.31 10.07 -3.39
C PHE A 38 2.98 11.46 -2.86
N LEU A 39 2.90 11.58 -1.54
CA LEU A 39 2.61 12.83 -0.86
C LEU A 39 3.87 13.39 -0.23
N THR A 40 4.09 14.69 -0.40
CA THR A 40 5.10 15.46 0.30
C THR A 40 4.40 16.40 1.28
N LEU A 41 4.83 16.37 2.53
CA LEU A 41 4.21 17.08 3.65
C LEU A 41 5.18 18.11 4.23
N HIS A 42 4.62 19.15 4.83
CA HIS A 42 5.35 20.17 5.58
C HIS A 42 4.69 20.40 6.94
N ASN A 43 5.50 20.69 7.97
CA ASN A 43 5.12 20.84 9.37
C ASN A 43 4.39 19.61 9.96
N PRO A 44 5.07 18.46 10.09
CA PRO A 44 6.51 18.23 9.87
C PRO A 44 6.86 17.95 8.41
N ASP A 45 8.12 18.16 8.05
CA ASP A 45 8.67 17.72 6.76
C ASP A 45 8.71 16.19 6.73
N SER A 46 7.89 15.60 5.85
CA SER A 46 7.74 14.15 5.75
C SER A 46 7.18 13.75 4.40
N SER A 47 7.10 12.46 4.15
CA SER A 47 6.46 11.91 2.96
C SER A 47 5.74 10.60 3.27
N CYS A 48 4.65 10.36 2.54
CA CYS A 48 3.89 9.13 2.65
C CYS A 48 3.27 8.76 1.30
N VAL A 49 2.73 7.55 1.22
CA VAL A 49 2.00 7.07 0.06
C VAL A 49 0.51 7.05 0.40
N LEU A 50 -0.32 7.64 -0.46
CA LEU A 50 -1.76 7.49 -0.40
C LEU A 50 -2.19 6.37 -1.34
N TYR A 51 -2.83 5.36 -0.78
CA TYR A 51 -3.65 4.40 -1.52
C TYR A 51 -5.09 4.85 -1.45
N LEU A 52 -5.71 5.01 -2.63
CA LEU A 52 -7.12 5.34 -2.78
C LEU A 52 -7.80 4.23 -3.59
N TRP A 53 -8.72 3.50 -2.96
CA TRP A 53 -9.54 2.50 -3.62
C TRP A 53 -10.73 3.21 -4.27
N HIS A 54 -10.65 3.34 -5.58
CA HIS A 54 -11.65 3.97 -6.42
C HIS A 54 -11.54 3.37 -7.81
N ASP A 55 -12.53 2.55 -8.18
CA ASP A 55 -12.55 1.70 -9.36
C ASP A 55 -12.72 2.41 -10.72
N ALA A 56 -12.26 3.65 -10.85
CA ALA A 56 -12.35 4.38 -12.12
C ALA A 56 -11.56 3.72 -13.27
N ASN A 57 -10.66 2.78 -12.97
CA ASN A 57 -9.87 2.01 -13.94
C ASN A 57 -9.59 0.58 -13.43
N ASN A 58 -10.64 -0.24 -13.28
CA ASN A 58 -10.50 -1.64 -12.87
C ASN A 58 -9.77 -2.46 -13.95
N TYR A 59 -8.50 -2.81 -13.72
CA TYR A 59 -7.78 -3.72 -14.61
C TYR A 59 -8.42 -5.13 -14.65
N PHE A 60 -9.24 -5.48 -13.66
CA PHE A 60 -9.96 -6.75 -13.60
C PHE A 60 -11.38 -6.68 -14.18
N ALA A 61 -11.84 -5.53 -14.70
CA ALA A 61 -13.18 -5.42 -15.31
C ALA A 61 -13.39 -6.46 -16.42
N GLU A 62 -12.37 -6.69 -17.25
CA GLU A 62 -12.42 -7.71 -18.31
C GLU A 62 -12.52 -9.14 -17.75
N ARG A 63 -11.88 -9.42 -16.60
CA ARG A 63 -11.95 -10.73 -15.95
C ARG A 63 -13.31 -10.96 -15.27
N VAL A 64 -13.87 -9.93 -14.65
CA VAL A 64 -15.24 -10.00 -14.10
C VAL A 64 -16.26 -10.16 -15.23
N ALA A 65 -16.10 -9.42 -16.34
CA ALA A 65 -16.92 -9.58 -17.54
C ALA A 65 -16.81 -10.98 -18.16
N ALA A 66 -15.65 -11.63 -18.02
CA ALA A 66 -15.43 -13.02 -18.43
C ALA A 66 -15.94 -14.07 -17.41
N GLY A 67 -16.69 -13.66 -16.38
CA GLY A 67 -17.36 -14.57 -15.44
C GLY A 67 -16.52 -15.04 -14.25
N PHE A 68 -15.33 -14.47 -14.03
CA PHE A 68 -14.57 -14.73 -12.82
C PHE A 68 -15.17 -13.98 -11.62
N GLU A 69 -15.24 -14.65 -10.46
CA GLU A 69 -15.76 -14.05 -9.24
C GLU A 69 -14.92 -12.82 -8.80
N GLU A 70 -15.60 -11.73 -8.44
CA GLU A 70 -14.95 -10.56 -7.88
C GLU A 70 -14.56 -10.82 -6.42
N THR A 71 -13.33 -11.30 -6.22
CA THR A 71 -12.82 -11.62 -4.88
C THR A 71 -12.30 -10.41 -4.09
N GLN A 72 -12.26 -9.22 -4.69
CA GLN A 72 -11.61 -8.02 -4.12
C GLN A 72 -12.31 -6.70 -4.52
N SER A 73 -13.60 -6.53 -4.21
CA SER A 73 -14.32 -5.26 -4.43
C SER A 73 -13.68 -4.05 -3.72
N ASP A 74 -14.09 -2.83 -4.07
CA ASP A 74 -13.62 -1.59 -3.43
C ASP A 74 -13.88 -1.55 -1.91
N ASP A 75 -14.86 -2.31 -1.41
CA ASP A 75 -15.12 -2.44 0.03
C ASP A 75 -14.28 -3.57 0.68
N LYS A 76 -13.99 -4.66 -0.06
CA LYS A 76 -13.27 -5.83 0.47
C LYS A 76 -11.75 -5.68 0.38
N ALA A 77 -11.24 -5.09 -0.70
CA ALA A 77 -9.80 -4.93 -0.93
C ALA A 77 -9.07 -4.10 0.14
N PRO A 78 -9.63 -2.99 0.67
CA PRO A 78 -9.02 -2.25 1.78
C PRO A 78 -8.91 -3.11 3.05
N ALA A 79 -9.96 -3.86 3.41
CA ALA A 79 -9.94 -4.72 4.59
C ALA A 79 -8.90 -5.84 4.48
N LEU A 80 -8.80 -6.48 3.30
CA LEU A 80 -7.77 -7.47 3.00
C LEU A 80 -6.36 -6.88 3.11
N PHE A 81 -6.15 -5.68 2.56
CA PHE A 81 -4.86 -4.98 2.66
C PHE A 81 -4.46 -4.76 4.12
N LEU A 82 -5.34 -4.16 4.93
CA LEU A 82 -5.05 -3.86 6.34
C LEU A 82 -4.76 -5.14 7.14
N THR A 83 -5.61 -6.16 6.96
CA THR A 83 -5.49 -7.43 7.68
C THR A 83 -4.18 -8.14 7.34
N HIS A 84 -3.84 -8.22 6.05
CA HIS A 84 -2.61 -8.88 5.62
C HIS A 84 -1.37 -8.08 6.00
N THR A 85 -1.37 -6.75 5.89
CA THR A 85 -0.24 -5.94 6.34
C THR A 85 0.00 -6.12 7.83
N GLN A 86 -1.04 -6.07 8.66
CA GLN A 86 -0.91 -6.30 10.09
C GLN A 86 -0.39 -7.71 10.43
N LEU A 87 -0.90 -8.74 9.75
CA LEU A 87 -0.43 -10.12 9.91
C LEU A 87 1.05 -10.26 9.54
N LEU A 88 1.45 -9.74 8.38
CA LEU A 88 2.84 -9.81 7.93
C LEU A 88 3.78 -9.12 8.93
N GLN A 89 3.41 -7.93 9.40
CA GLN A 89 4.19 -7.18 10.39
C GLN A 89 4.30 -7.90 11.73
N SER A 90 3.21 -8.49 12.24
CA SER A 90 3.23 -9.22 13.51
C SER A 90 4.12 -10.46 13.47
N HIS A 91 4.35 -11.01 12.27
CA HIS A 91 5.27 -12.13 12.02
C HIS A 91 6.68 -11.70 11.58
N GLY A 92 7.00 -10.41 11.68
CA GLY A 92 8.33 -9.87 11.38
C GLY A 92 8.68 -9.89 9.89
N VAL A 93 7.66 -9.90 9.02
CA VAL A 93 7.84 -9.62 7.61
C VAL A 93 7.84 -8.10 7.43
N ASN A 94 8.88 -7.59 6.78
CA ASN A 94 9.05 -6.17 6.54
C ASN A 94 8.07 -5.72 5.46
N THR A 95 7.08 -4.94 5.86
CA THR A 95 6.17 -4.23 4.97
C THR A 95 6.11 -2.76 5.38
N PRO A 96 5.81 -1.83 4.44
CA PRO A 96 5.54 -0.44 4.80
C PRO A 96 4.45 -0.34 5.87
N ALA A 97 4.64 0.52 6.85
CA ALA A 97 3.65 0.74 7.90
C ALA A 97 2.39 1.41 7.36
N VAL A 98 1.22 0.97 7.83
CA VAL A 98 -0.03 1.72 7.65
C VAL A 98 -0.10 2.78 8.74
N LEU A 99 0.05 4.04 8.35
CA LEU A 99 0.04 5.17 9.28
C LEU A 99 -1.39 5.52 9.69
N ARG A 100 -2.32 5.42 8.73
CA ARG A 100 -3.75 5.67 8.93
C ARG A 100 -4.53 5.03 7.79
N ALA A 101 -5.74 4.56 8.08
CA ALA A 101 -6.70 4.15 7.06
C ALA A 101 -8.11 4.61 7.44
N GLY A 102 -8.99 4.70 6.45
CA GLY A 102 -10.35 5.15 6.69
C GLY A 102 -11.19 5.20 5.41
N LYS A 103 -12.30 5.93 5.51
CA LYS A 103 -13.22 6.20 4.42
C LYS A 103 -13.40 7.71 4.29
N LEU A 104 -13.30 8.21 3.07
CA LEU A 104 -13.62 9.59 2.71
C LEU A 104 -15.15 9.77 2.67
N ALA A 105 -15.63 11.00 2.73
CA ALA A 105 -17.04 11.39 2.67
C ALA A 105 -17.67 11.04 1.32
N SER A 106 -16.84 11.01 0.27
CA SER A 106 -17.18 10.44 -1.04
C SER A 106 -17.52 8.94 -1.01
N GLY A 107 -17.22 8.24 0.09
CA GLY A 107 -17.39 6.80 0.22
C GLY A 107 -16.19 5.99 -0.28
N HIS A 108 -15.10 6.62 -0.72
CA HIS A 108 -13.90 5.89 -1.11
C HIS A 108 -13.03 5.52 0.09
N HIS A 109 -12.52 4.29 0.09
CA HIS A 109 -11.56 3.84 1.10
C HIS A 109 -10.16 4.36 0.80
N PHE A 110 -9.40 4.68 1.85
CA PHE A 110 -8.01 5.13 1.71
C PHE A 110 -7.09 4.56 2.80
N ALA A 111 -5.80 4.58 2.50
CA ALA A 111 -4.74 4.35 3.46
C ALA A 111 -3.55 5.29 3.20
N LEU A 112 -3.07 5.92 4.27
CA LEU A 112 -1.76 6.57 4.34
C LEU A 112 -0.75 5.51 4.77
N VAL A 113 0.25 5.29 3.94
CA VAL A 113 1.25 4.25 4.08
C VAL A 113 2.63 4.89 4.12
N GLU A 114 3.53 4.33 4.91
CA GLU A 114 4.93 4.73 4.96
C GLU A 114 5.54 4.75 3.55
N ARG A 115 6.26 5.83 3.24
CA ARG A 115 7.09 5.87 2.05
C ARG A 115 8.47 5.34 2.39
N ILE A 116 8.81 4.17 1.84
CA ILE A 116 10.15 3.61 1.96
C ILE A 116 11.06 4.30 0.96
N GLU A 117 12.13 4.92 1.46
CA GLU A 117 13.21 5.42 0.62
C GLU A 117 14.11 4.26 0.21
N GLY A 118 14.46 4.20 -1.08
CA GLY A 118 15.27 3.13 -1.63
C GLY A 118 15.49 3.26 -3.12
N GLY A 119 16.44 2.49 -3.61
CA GLY A 119 16.71 2.36 -5.04
C GLY A 119 15.96 1.18 -5.66
N ASP A 120 15.87 1.22 -6.98
CA ASP A 120 15.39 0.09 -7.78
C ASP A 120 16.34 -1.12 -7.65
N PHE A 121 15.75 -2.32 -7.46
CA PHE A 121 16.52 -3.54 -7.23
C PHE A 121 17.27 -4.00 -8.48
N ASP A 122 16.69 -3.81 -9.67
CA ASP A 122 17.31 -4.23 -10.93
C ASP A 122 18.55 -3.39 -11.25
N ASN A 123 18.48 -2.09 -10.97
CA ASN A 123 19.63 -1.18 -11.04
C ASN A 123 20.70 -1.54 -9.99
N PHE A 124 20.28 -1.84 -8.76
CA PHE A 124 21.19 -2.25 -7.69
C PHE A 124 21.94 -3.53 -8.06
N ILE A 125 21.24 -4.59 -8.49
CA ILE A 125 21.86 -5.89 -8.75
C ILE A 125 22.84 -5.81 -9.92
N THR A 126 22.65 -4.88 -10.86
CA THR A 126 23.57 -4.69 -11.98
C THR A 126 24.91 -4.10 -11.55
N SER A 127 24.88 -3.12 -10.64
CA SER A 127 26.05 -2.32 -10.24
C SER A 127 26.73 -2.78 -8.93
N ALA A 128 26.04 -3.55 -8.09
CA ALA A 128 26.54 -3.98 -6.79
C ALA A 128 27.70 -4.99 -6.89
N THR A 129 28.56 -5.03 -5.86
CA THR A 129 29.57 -6.09 -5.72
C THR A 129 28.92 -7.45 -5.44
N PRO A 130 29.57 -8.59 -5.75
CA PRO A 130 29.01 -9.91 -5.45
C PRO A 130 28.61 -10.10 -3.99
N ALA A 131 29.42 -9.60 -3.04
CA ALA A 131 29.12 -9.68 -1.61
C ALA A 131 27.86 -8.88 -1.24
N ALA A 132 27.70 -7.66 -1.79
CA ALA A 132 26.51 -6.85 -1.55
C ALA A 132 25.24 -7.49 -2.13
N ARG A 133 25.32 -8.07 -3.33
CA ARG A 133 24.21 -8.84 -3.93
C ARG A 133 23.82 -10.01 -3.04
N GLN A 134 24.80 -10.80 -2.58
CA GLN A 134 24.56 -11.94 -1.70
C GLN A 134 23.87 -11.51 -0.41
N ALA A 135 24.31 -10.41 0.21
CA ALA A 135 23.70 -9.89 1.44
C ALA A 135 22.23 -9.49 1.22
N VAL A 136 21.90 -8.79 0.13
CA VAL A 136 20.52 -8.41 -0.17
C VAL A 136 19.66 -9.62 -0.52
N CYS A 137 20.15 -10.54 -1.37
CA CYS A 137 19.44 -11.77 -1.71
C CYS A 137 19.17 -12.62 -0.46
N LYS A 138 20.12 -12.69 0.49
CA LYS A 138 19.89 -13.38 1.76
C LYS A 138 18.77 -12.72 2.56
N ARG A 139 18.74 -11.39 2.65
CA ARG A 139 17.66 -10.66 3.34
C ARG A 139 16.30 -10.92 2.69
N ILE A 140 16.21 -10.90 1.36
CA ILE A 140 14.99 -11.24 0.63
C ILE A 140 14.58 -12.70 0.93
N HIS A 141 15.52 -13.64 0.88
CA HIS A 141 15.28 -15.04 1.21
C HIS A 141 14.71 -15.21 2.61
N ASP A 142 15.32 -14.58 3.62
CA ASP A 142 14.85 -14.67 5.01
C ASP A 142 13.42 -14.09 5.17
N GLN A 143 13.06 -13.06 4.40
CA GLN A 143 11.71 -12.48 4.39
C GLN A 143 10.69 -13.40 3.70
N LEU A 144 11.04 -13.99 2.57
CA LEU A 144 10.20 -14.95 1.86
C LEU A 144 9.95 -16.21 2.68
N LEU A 145 10.96 -16.71 3.41
CA LEU A 145 10.78 -17.85 4.31
C LEU A 145 9.77 -17.56 5.42
N ARG A 146 9.82 -16.37 6.04
CA ARG A 146 8.82 -15.96 7.04
C ARG A 146 7.43 -15.91 6.44
N MET A 147 7.29 -15.28 5.27
CA MET A 147 6.01 -15.14 4.59
C MET A 147 5.41 -16.50 4.20
N HIS A 148 6.21 -17.40 3.62
CA HIS A 148 5.75 -18.75 3.24
C HIS A 148 5.55 -19.69 4.42
N GLY A 149 6.15 -19.39 5.58
CA GLY A 149 5.84 -20.09 6.83
C GLY A 149 4.43 -19.81 7.35
N LEU A 150 3.77 -18.76 6.87
CA LEU A 150 2.38 -18.44 7.21
C LEU A 150 1.45 -19.21 6.28
N THR A 151 0.86 -20.29 6.78
CA THR A 151 -0.08 -21.12 6.03
C THR A 151 -1.52 -20.92 6.51
N ARG A 152 -2.47 -21.04 5.58
CA ARG A 152 -3.91 -20.99 5.85
C ARG A 152 -4.61 -22.04 4.99
N SER A 153 -5.73 -22.57 5.47
CA SER A 153 -6.58 -23.51 4.73
C SER A 153 -7.41 -22.83 3.64
N HIS A 154 -7.65 -21.52 3.74
CA HIS A 154 -8.39 -20.73 2.76
C HIS A 154 -7.77 -19.32 2.60
N PRO A 155 -7.85 -18.73 1.40
CA PRO A 155 -7.46 -17.34 1.18
C PRO A 155 -8.55 -16.37 1.69
N GLY A 156 -8.19 -15.13 2.00
CA GLY A 156 -9.14 -14.07 2.37
C GLY A 156 -9.09 -13.66 3.83
N LEU A 157 -10.16 -13.03 4.31
CA LEU A 157 -10.22 -12.52 5.68
C LEU A 157 -10.27 -13.68 6.69
N PRO A 158 -9.77 -13.49 7.92
CA PRO A 158 -9.71 -14.57 8.90
C PRO A 158 -11.05 -15.18 9.32
N HIS A 159 -12.15 -14.49 9.07
CA HIS A 159 -13.50 -14.90 9.42
C HIS A 159 -14.35 -15.28 8.20
N GLU A 160 -13.78 -15.24 7.00
CA GLU A 160 -14.45 -15.74 5.79
C GLU A 160 -14.12 -17.23 5.62
N PRO A 161 -15.12 -18.10 5.39
CA PRO A 161 -14.91 -19.53 5.17
C PRO A 161 -14.10 -19.84 3.90
#